data_AF-A0A6N9NL31-F1
#
_entry.id   AF-A0A6N9NL31-F1
#
_cell.length_a   1.000
_cell.length_b   1.000
_cell.length_c   1.000
_cell.angle_alpha   90.00
_cell.angle_beta   90.00
_cell.angle_gamma   90.00
#
_symmetry.space_group_name_H-M   'P 1'
#
loop_
_entity.id
_entity.type
_entity.pdbx_description
1 polymer ?
#
loop_
_entity_poly.entity_id
_entity_poly.type
_entity_poly.pdbx_seq_one_letter_code
_entity_poly.pdbx_strand_id
1 'polypeptide(L)'
;MTKKNIDKGQIWMTVFGVVPVVLLMNLGEYFSNDSGMRILYGGLFGGIGGAIGFGLYQIVKDKSTLIKGLTLSALLIISVVTVRLIHVNYSDTRPTLAQESEFSTCPVCGYKTLTTDDKLCGECLVELTEIEMIEEGYSSIEEFIKEEQISFFTPDSIVEDIDFFNPKVSEDGYEKDLSWKPIASKDTILKFNKEYAEYIKKNPIEITITVDSLKK
;
A
#
# COMPACT_ATOMS: atom_id res chain seq x y z
N MET A 1 -18.32 -0.34 -52.81
CA MET A 1 -17.45 -0.61 -51.65
C MET A 1 -16.54 -1.77 -51.99
N THR A 2 -15.29 -1.49 -52.35
CA THR A 2 -14.29 -2.52 -52.68
C THR A 2 -13.81 -3.20 -51.40
N LYS A 3 -14.01 -4.53 -51.32
CA LYS A 3 -13.54 -5.39 -50.24
C LYS A 3 -12.00 -5.36 -50.26
N LYS A 4 -11.38 -4.63 -49.34
CA LYS A 4 -9.91 -4.54 -49.25
C LYS A 4 -9.39 -5.93 -48.83
N ASN A 5 -8.78 -6.67 -49.75
CA ASN A 5 -8.14 -7.94 -49.45
C ASN A 5 -6.94 -7.65 -48.54
N ILE A 6 -7.09 -7.95 -47.25
CA ILE A 6 -6.02 -7.83 -46.27
C ILE A 6 -4.96 -8.87 -46.60
N ASP A 7 -3.72 -8.44 -46.80
CA ASP A 7 -2.61 -9.34 -47.04
C ASP A 7 -2.35 -10.22 -45.81
N LYS A 8 -2.12 -11.52 -46.04
CA LYS A 8 -1.84 -12.49 -44.97
C LYS A 8 -0.59 -12.11 -44.18
N GLY A 9 0.40 -11.47 -44.82
CA GLY A 9 1.59 -10.94 -44.15
C GLY A 9 1.24 -9.84 -43.14
N GLN A 10 0.36 -8.92 -43.53
CA GLN A 10 -0.13 -7.84 -42.66
C GLN A 10 -0.91 -8.38 -41.45
N ILE A 11 -1.69 -9.45 -41.63
CA ILE A 11 -2.37 -10.13 -40.51
C ILE A 11 -1.33 -10.68 -39.52
N TRP A 12 -0.34 -11.42 -39.99
CA TRP A 12 0.69 -11.99 -39.12
C TRP A 12 1.51 -10.93 -38.41
N MET A 13 1.91 -9.85 -39.09
CA MET A 13 2.59 -8.73 -38.47
C MET A 13 1.75 -8.12 -37.34
N THR A 14 0.45 -7.93 -37.58
CA THR A 14 -0.47 -7.37 -36.58
C THR A 14 -0.62 -8.31 -35.38
N VAL A 15 -0.78 -9.61 -35.62
CA VAL A 15 -0.94 -10.59 -34.55
C VAL A 15 0.33 -10.67 -33.70
N PHE A 16 1.50 -10.76 -34.32
CA PHE A 16 2.78 -10.77 -33.61
C PHE A 16 3.05 -9.45 -32.88
N GLY A 17 2.56 -8.32 -33.34
CA GLY A 17 2.70 -7.04 -32.64
C GLY A 17 1.73 -6.89 -31.47
N VAL A 18 0.44 -7.13 -31.68
CA VAL A 18 -0.62 -6.81 -30.72
C VAL A 18 -0.70 -7.82 -29.59
N VAL A 19 -0.58 -9.12 -29.89
CA VAL A 19 -0.78 -10.17 -28.88
C VAL A 19 0.23 -10.02 -27.72
N PRO A 20 1.54 -9.86 -27.96
CA PRO A 20 2.50 -9.70 -26.87
C PRO A 20 2.33 -8.39 -26.10
N VAL A 21 1.94 -7.30 -26.78
CA VAL A 21 1.65 -6.01 -26.13
C VAL A 21 0.53 -6.18 -25.10
N VAL A 22 -0.60 -6.78 -25.50
CA VAL A 22 -1.75 -6.95 -24.61
C VAL A 22 -1.40 -7.86 -23.43
N LEU A 23 -0.64 -8.93 -23.66
CA LEU A 23 -0.25 -9.85 -22.59
C LEU A 23 0.65 -9.18 -21.56
N LEU A 24 1.68 -8.46 -22.02
CA LEU A 24 2.68 -7.87 -21.14
C LEU A 24 2.18 -6.58 -20.48
N MET A 25 1.26 -5.84 -21.11
CA MET A 25 0.68 -4.64 -20.50
C MET A 25 -0.02 -4.93 -19.16
N ASN A 26 -0.59 -6.14 -19.00
CA ASN A 26 -1.19 -6.57 -17.74
C ASN A 26 -0.18 -6.78 -16.60
N LEU A 27 1.13 -6.83 -16.89
CA LEU A 27 2.15 -6.88 -15.84
C LEU A 27 2.20 -5.58 -15.03
N GLY A 28 1.72 -4.45 -15.57
CA GLY A 28 1.71 -3.19 -14.83
C GLY A 28 0.98 -3.25 -13.49
N GLU A 29 -0.03 -4.11 -13.37
CA GLU A 29 -0.79 -4.32 -12.13
C GLU A 29 -0.01 -5.04 -11.03
N TYR A 30 1.14 -5.64 -11.36
CA TYR A 30 1.95 -6.38 -10.39
C TYR A 30 3.01 -5.51 -9.73
N PHE A 31 3.42 -4.41 -10.36
CA PHE A 31 4.56 -3.60 -9.90
C PHE A 31 4.15 -2.33 -9.17
N SER A 32 2.87 -1.97 -9.16
CA SER A 32 2.39 -0.82 -8.39
C SER A 32 0.89 -0.89 -8.09
N ASN A 33 0.50 -0.37 -6.93
CA ASN A 33 -0.89 -0.15 -6.56
C ASN A 33 -1.38 1.26 -6.90
N ASP A 34 -0.47 2.21 -7.16
CA ASP A 34 -0.84 3.56 -7.58
C ASP A 34 -1.37 3.56 -9.02
N SER A 35 -2.46 4.29 -9.24
CA SER A 35 -3.15 4.33 -10.53
C SER A 35 -2.30 4.92 -11.65
N GLY A 36 -1.49 5.94 -11.35
CA GLY A 36 -0.60 6.57 -12.33
C GLY A 36 0.56 5.65 -12.70
N MET A 37 1.19 5.04 -11.70
CA MET A 37 2.32 4.14 -11.90
C MET A 37 1.92 2.84 -12.61
N ARG A 38 0.72 2.30 -12.36
CA ARG A 38 0.19 1.13 -13.10
C ARG A 38 0.13 1.37 -14.60
N ILE A 39 -0.33 2.55 -15.01
CA ILE A 39 -0.42 2.93 -16.43
C ILE A 39 0.99 3.05 -17.03
N LEU A 40 1.93 3.67 -16.31
CA LEU A 40 3.31 3.82 -16.74
C LEU A 40 4.00 2.45 -16.96
N TYR A 41 3.90 1.56 -15.97
CA TYR A 41 4.46 0.21 -16.08
C TYR A 41 3.75 -0.61 -17.15
N GLY A 42 2.43 -0.51 -17.26
CA GLY A 42 1.69 -1.16 -18.35
C GLY A 42 2.16 -0.71 -19.73
N GLY A 43 2.38 0.60 -19.91
CA GLY A 43 2.96 1.15 -21.14
C GLY A 43 4.37 0.64 -21.43
N LEU A 44 5.25 0.61 -20.41
CA LEU A 44 6.61 0.08 -20.53
C LEU A 44 6.61 -1.39 -20.97
N PHE A 45 5.87 -2.25 -20.27
CA PHE A 45 5.80 -3.68 -20.58
C PHE A 45 5.09 -3.94 -21.92
N GLY A 46 4.06 -3.16 -22.25
CA GLY A 46 3.44 -3.19 -23.57
C GLY A 46 4.44 -2.87 -24.69
N GLY A 47 5.27 -1.84 -24.50
CA GLY A 47 6.34 -1.48 -25.43
C GLY A 47 7.38 -2.59 -25.62
N ILE A 48 7.82 -3.20 -24.52
CA ILE A 48 8.72 -4.37 -24.55
C ILE A 48 8.07 -5.53 -25.32
N GLY A 49 6.78 -5.80 -25.07
CA GLY A 49 6.03 -6.82 -25.79
C GLY A 49 5.97 -6.57 -27.28
N GLY A 50 5.69 -5.34 -27.69
CA GLY A 50 5.67 -4.95 -29.10
C GLY A 50 7.03 -5.16 -29.78
N ALA A 51 8.12 -4.81 -29.10
CA ALA A 51 9.49 -5.01 -29.61
C ALA A 51 9.82 -6.50 -29.79
N ILE A 52 9.51 -7.34 -28.79
CA ILE A 52 9.71 -8.79 -28.86
C ILE A 52 8.88 -9.38 -30.00
N GLY A 53 7.60 -9.02 -30.06
CA GLY A 53 6.66 -9.49 -31.07
C GLY A 53 7.10 -9.15 -32.49
N PHE A 54 7.48 -7.90 -32.74
CA PHE A 54 8.00 -7.46 -34.03
C PHE A 54 9.33 -8.13 -34.39
N GLY A 55 10.24 -8.27 -33.43
CA GLY A 55 11.52 -8.97 -33.61
C GLY A 55 11.31 -10.43 -34.04
N LEU A 56 10.42 -11.15 -33.36
CA LEU A 56 10.06 -12.53 -33.73
C LEU A 56 9.42 -12.60 -35.11
N TYR A 57 8.52 -11.67 -35.44
CA TYR A 57 7.94 -11.60 -36.78
C TYR A 57 9.00 -11.47 -37.87
N GLN A 58 10.02 -10.62 -37.70
CA GLN A 58 11.09 -10.46 -38.70
C GLN A 58 11.85 -11.77 -38.95
N ILE A 59 12.00 -12.62 -37.93
CA ILE A 59 12.67 -13.92 -38.05
C ILE A 59 11.79 -14.93 -38.80
N VAL A 60 10.47 -14.90 -38.58
CA VAL A 60 9.54 -15.89 -39.14
C VAL A 60 8.76 -15.42 -40.37
N LYS A 61 8.93 -14.17 -40.83
CA LYS A 61 8.12 -13.58 -41.91
C LYS A 61 8.16 -14.37 -43.21
N ASP A 62 9.32 -14.94 -43.55
CA ASP A 62 9.54 -15.72 -44.77
C ASP A 62 9.33 -17.23 -44.56
N LYS A 63 8.92 -17.64 -43.35
CA LYS A 63 8.66 -19.04 -43.00
C LYS A 63 7.22 -19.43 -43.29
N SER A 64 6.96 -20.74 -43.28
CA SER A 64 5.62 -21.29 -43.48
C SER A 64 4.65 -20.85 -42.38
N THR A 65 3.34 -20.83 -42.70
CA THR A 65 2.28 -20.49 -41.75
C THR A 65 2.31 -21.36 -40.48
N LEU A 66 2.72 -22.63 -40.63
CA LEU A 66 2.86 -23.56 -39.51
C LEU A 66 3.94 -23.12 -38.52
N ILE A 67 5.11 -22.71 -39.02
CA ILE A 67 6.21 -22.20 -38.18
C ILE A 67 5.78 -20.92 -37.47
N LYS A 68 5.11 -19.99 -38.17
CA LYS A 68 4.56 -18.76 -37.57
C LYS A 68 3.60 -19.06 -36.43
N GLY A 69 2.69 -20.02 -36.63
CA GLY A 69 1.77 -20.49 -35.59
C GLY A 69 2.49 -21.08 -34.39
N LEU A 70 3.46 -21.98 -34.60
CA LEU A 70 4.24 -22.58 -33.51
C LEU A 70 5.03 -21.55 -32.71
N THR A 71 5.66 -20.57 -33.37
CA THR A 71 6.40 -19.51 -32.69
C THR A 71 5.47 -18.65 -31.83
N LEU A 72 4.28 -18.31 -32.33
CA LEU A 72 3.29 -17.55 -31.56
C LEU A 72 2.77 -18.35 -30.36
N SER A 73 2.48 -19.65 -30.55
CA SER A 73 2.05 -20.53 -29.46
C SER A 73 3.12 -20.69 -28.39
N ALA A 74 4.39 -20.85 -28.78
CA ALA A 74 5.50 -20.91 -27.84
C ALA A 74 5.62 -19.60 -27.05
N LEU A 75 5.52 -18.45 -27.72
CA LEU A 75 5.53 -17.14 -27.08
C LEU A 75 4.39 -16.99 -26.07
N LEU A 76 3.19 -17.45 -26.41
CA LEU A 76 2.04 -17.44 -25.51
C LEU A 76 2.28 -18.29 -24.27
N ILE A 77 2.75 -19.52 -24.45
CA ILE A 77 3.04 -20.44 -23.34
C ILE A 77 4.10 -19.84 -22.41
N ILE A 78 5.21 -19.35 -22.98
CA ILE A 78 6.28 -18.72 -22.19
C ILE A 78 5.73 -17.51 -21.44
N SER A 79 4.96 -16.64 -22.11
CA SER A 79 4.38 -15.45 -21.47
C SER A 79 3.47 -15.80 -20.31
N VAL A 80 2.58 -16.79 -20.48
CA VAL A 80 1.69 -17.25 -19.40
C VAL A 80 2.48 -17.87 -18.25
N VAL A 81 3.49 -18.69 -18.55
CA VAL A 81 4.36 -19.29 -17.52
C VAL A 81 5.13 -18.22 -16.77
N THR A 82 5.71 -17.23 -17.46
CA THR A 82 6.42 -16.12 -16.82
C THR A 82 5.49 -15.28 -15.96
N VAL A 83 4.28 -14.94 -16.43
CA VAL A 83 3.28 -14.25 -15.61
C VAL A 83 2.89 -15.08 -14.39
N ARG A 84 2.74 -16.40 -14.53
CA ARG A 84 2.45 -17.28 -13.38
C ARG A 84 3.61 -17.37 -12.41
N LEU A 85 4.85 -17.43 -12.89
CA LEU A 85 6.05 -17.44 -12.04
C LEU A 85 6.21 -16.10 -11.32
N ILE A 86 5.99 -14.98 -12.00
CA ILE A 86 5.94 -13.66 -11.36
C ILE A 86 4.80 -13.64 -10.36
N HIS A 87 3.61 -14.11 -10.72
CA HIS A 87 2.48 -14.15 -9.79
C HIS A 87 2.82 -14.99 -8.56
N VAL A 88 3.43 -16.18 -8.68
CA VAL A 88 3.80 -17.02 -7.52
C VAL A 88 4.92 -16.39 -6.69
N ASN A 89 5.95 -15.80 -7.32
CA ASN A 89 7.07 -15.17 -6.60
C ASN A 89 6.73 -13.80 -6.01
N TYR A 90 5.72 -13.12 -6.57
CA TYR A 90 5.28 -11.77 -6.17
C TYR A 90 3.92 -11.80 -5.44
N SER A 91 3.24 -12.95 -5.39
CA SER A 91 2.05 -13.15 -4.55
C SER A 91 2.38 -13.27 -3.08
N ASP A 92 3.66 -13.38 -2.71
CA ASP A 92 4.11 -13.13 -1.33
C ASP A 92 4.07 -11.63 -0.97
N THR A 93 3.83 -10.74 -1.94
CA THR A 93 3.81 -9.28 -1.76
C THR A 93 2.56 -8.59 -2.34
N ARG A 94 1.48 -9.34 -2.62
CA ARG A 94 0.16 -8.71 -2.79
C ARG A 94 -0.51 -8.56 -1.42
N PRO A 95 -0.96 -7.36 -1.03
CA PRO A 95 -1.81 -7.18 0.12
C PRO A 95 -3.18 -7.79 -0.22
N THR A 96 -3.29 -9.09 0.01
CA THR A 96 -4.57 -9.77 0.12
C THR A 96 -5.26 -9.17 1.35
N LEU A 97 -6.25 -8.30 1.11
CA LEU A 97 -7.24 -7.78 2.08
C LEU A 97 -8.08 -8.87 2.78
N ALA A 98 -7.57 -10.11 2.87
CA ALA A 98 -8.15 -11.25 3.56
C ALA A 98 -7.12 -12.39 3.74
N GLN A 99 -5.83 -12.08 3.83
CA GLN A 99 -4.89 -13.02 4.43
C GLN A 99 -4.92 -12.72 5.92
N GLU A 100 -5.14 -13.74 6.74
CA GLU A 100 -4.84 -13.69 8.17
C GLU A 100 -3.34 -13.43 8.32
N SER A 101 -2.88 -12.20 8.04
CA SER A 101 -1.71 -11.70 8.73
C SER A 101 -2.09 -11.78 10.19
N GLU A 102 -1.33 -12.55 10.94
CA GLU A 102 -1.46 -12.66 12.38
C GLU A 102 -1.12 -11.27 12.94
N PHE A 103 -2.09 -10.35 12.86
CA PHE A 103 -1.94 -8.99 13.30
C PHE A 103 -1.73 -9.06 14.79
N SER A 104 -0.56 -8.63 15.24
CA SER A 104 -0.33 -8.44 16.65
C SER A 104 -1.04 -7.15 17.10
N THR A 105 -1.48 -7.19 18.35
CA THR A 105 -2.14 -6.05 18.97
C THR A 105 -1.13 -4.95 19.24
N CYS A 106 -1.40 -3.74 18.75
CA CYS A 106 -0.57 -2.58 19.07
C CYS A 106 -0.63 -2.31 20.58
N PRO A 107 0.53 -2.25 21.28
CA PRO A 107 0.55 -1.98 22.70
C PRO A 107 0.09 -0.56 23.03
N VAL A 108 0.16 0.39 22.10
CA VAL A 108 -0.29 1.78 22.30
C VAL A 108 -1.81 1.88 22.20
N CYS A 109 -2.39 1.58 21.04
CA CYS A 109 -3.81 1.85 20.78
C CYS A 109 -4.73 0.63 20.97
N GLY A 110 -4.18 -0.58 21.14
CA GLY A 110 -4.95 -1.81 21.34
C GLY A 110 -5.65 -2.37 20.09
N TYR A 111 -5.41 -1.80 18.92
CA TYR A 111 -5.93 -2.33 17.65
C TYR A 111 -5.03 -3.42 17.08
N LYS A 112 -5.63 -4.39 16.40
CA LYS A 112 -4.93 -5.45 15.66
C LYS A 112 -4.47 -4.91 14.31
N THR A 113 -3.26 -4.36 14.28
CA THR A 113 -2.75 -3.66 13.09
C THR A 113 -1.26 -3.89 12.82
N LEU A 114 -0.50 -4.44 13.78
CA LEU A 114 0.93 -4.67 13.58
C LEU A 114 1.13 -5.97 12.82
N THR A 115 1.78 -5.91 11.65
CA THR A 115 2.26 -7.11 10.97
C THR A 115 3.52 -7.62 11.68
N THR A 116 3.90 -8.89 11.47
CA THR A 116 5.11 -9.47 12.09
C THR A 116 6.41 -8.78 11.68
N ASP A 117 6.41 -8.06 10.54
CA ASP A 117 7.57 -7.38 9.98
C ASP A 117 7.51 -5.86 10.15
N ASP A 118 6.32 -5.25 10.28
CA ASP A 118 6.15 -3.82 10.50
C ASP A 118 5.99 -3.48 11.99
N LYS A 119 6.92 -2.68 12.52
CA LYS A 119 6.85 -2.11 13.86
C LYS A 119 6.07 -0.80 13.92
N LEU A 120 5.54 -0.34 12.79
CA LEU A 120 4.67 0.84 12.68
C LEU A 120 3.21 0.44 12.85
N CYS A 121 2.52 1.06 13.80
CA CYS A 121 1.09 0.87 13.98
C CYS A 121 0.30 1.54 12.85
N GLY A 122 -0.59 0.81 12.17
CA GLY A 122 -1.43 1.38 11.11
C GLY A 122 -2.51 2.35 11.60
N GLU A 123 -2.84 2.33 12.90
CA GLU A 123 -3.84 3.23 13.50
C GLU A 123 -3.19 4.46 14.14
N CYS A 124 -2.32 4.26 15.14
CA CYS A 124 -1.76 5.38 15.89
C CYS A 124 -0.45 5.91 15.26
N LEU A 125 0.03 5.27 14.20
CA LEU A 125 1.25 5.64 13.46
C LEU A 125 2.52 5.72 14.32
N VAL A 126 2.51 5.07 15.49
CA VAL A 126 3.68 4.97 16.37
C VAL A 126 4.58 3.85 15.89
N GLU A 127 5.87 4.15 15.74
CA GLU A 127 6.91 3.17 15.42
C GLU A 127 7.52 2.60 16.71
N LEU A 128 7.30 1.31 16.96
CA LEU A 128 7.73 0.64 18.19
C LEU A 128 9.10 0.00 18.02
N THR A 129 10.12 0.83 17.81
CA THR A 129 11.53 0.40 17.70
C THR A 129 12.39 0.90 18.86
N GLU A 130 13.52 0.23 19.08
CA GLU A 130 14.53 0.71 20.03
C GLU A 130 15.17 2.03 19.57
N ILE A 131 15.26 2.25 18.25
CA ILE A 131 15.79 3.49 17.68
C ILE A 131 14.87 4.65 18.03
N GLU A 132 13.57 4.54 17.70
CA GLU A 132 12.58 5.58 17.99
C GLU A 132 12.52 5.90 19.49
N MET A 133 12.48 4.86 20.33
CA MET A 133 12.51 5.01 21.79
C MET A 133 13.73 5.83 22.27
N ILE A 134 14.92 5.58 21.71
CA ILE A 134 16.14 6.32 22.08
C ILE A 134 16.11 7.74 21.54
N GLU A 135 15.62 7.96 20.31
CA GLU A 135 15.52 9.28 19.68
C GLU A 135 14.54 10.19 20.43
N GLU A 136 13.42 9.65 20.90
CA GLU A 136 12.45 10.32 21.77
C GLU A 136 12.94 10.46 23.23
N GLY A 137 14.11 9.91 23.55
CA GLY A 137 14.79 10.11 24.84
C GLY A 137 14.31 9.21 25.97
N TYR A 138 13.63 8.11 25.66
CA TYR A 138 13.15 7.15 26.64
C TYR A 138 14.19 6.09 27.00
N SER A 139 14.13 5.65 28.26
CA SER A 139 15.07 4.67 28.81
C SER A 139 14.61 3.22 28.65
N SER A 140 13.31 3.03 28.37
CA SER A 140 12.70 1.72 28.20
C SER A 140 11.48 1.77 27.28
N ILE A 141 11.20 0.64 26.62
CA ILE A 141 10.08 0.53 25.68
C ILE A 141 8.74 0.64 26.42
N GLU A 142 8.68 0.20 27.67
CA GLU A 142 7.48 0.29 28.51
C GLU A 142 7.13 1.75 28.85
N GLU A 143 8.15 2.55 29.17
CA GLU A 143 8.00 3.99 29.41
C GLU A 143 7.53 4.71 28.15
N PHE A 144 8.17 4.44 27.02
CA PHE A 144 7.77 5.00 25.72
C PHE A 144 6.31 4.65 25.37
N ILE A 145 5.94 3.37 25.44
CA ILE A 145 4.56 2.93 25.17
C ILE A 145 3.55 3.64 26.08
N LYS A 146 3.90 3.83 27.36
CA LYS A 146 3.00 4.47 28.32
C LYS A 146 2.77 5.95 27.98
N GLU A 147 3.80 6.69 27.59
CA GLU A 147 3.65 8.09 27.18
C GLU A 147 2.87 8.21 25.87
N GLU A 148 3.13 7.33 24.90
CA GLU A 148 2.36 7.26 23.65
C GLU A 148 0.87 6.93 23.90
N GLN A 149 0.56 6.07 24.87
CA GLN A 149 -0.82 5.82 25.29
C GLN A 149 -1.47 7.07 25.87
N ILE A 150 -0.75 7.83 26.70
CA ILE A 150 -1.27 9.07 27.27
C ILE A 150 -1.57 10.06 26.15
N SER A 151 -0.65 10.22 25.21
CA SER A 151 -0.82 11.08 24.04
C SER A 151 -2.05 10.67 23.20
N PHE A 152 -2.10 9.40 22.78
CA PHE A 152 -3.14 8.88 21.89
C PHE A 152 -4.56 8.95 22.49
N PHE A 153 -4.70 8.66 23.78
CA PHE A 153 -6.00 8.64 24.45
C PHE A 153 -6.37 9.96 25.14
N THR A 154 -5.54 11.00 25.05
CA THR A 154 -5.89 12.34 25.56
C THR A 154 -6.75 13.06 24.51
N PRO A 155 -8.04 13.30 24.78
CA PRO A 155 -8.88 14.05 23.85
C PRO A 155 -8.52 15.54 23.86
N ASP A 156 -8.85 16.22 22.76
CA ASP A 156 -8.65 17.67 22.60
C ASP A 156 -9.52 18.52 23.55
N SER A 157 -10.55 17.91 24.16
CA SER A 157 -11.48 18.57 25.08
C SER A 157 -11.40 17.94 26.47
N ILE A 158 -11.87 18.69 27.49
CA ILE A 158 -11.96 18.14 28.84
C ILE A 158 -13.08 17.10 28.86
N VAL A 159 -12.71 15.87 29.19
CA VAL A 159 -13.65 14.75 29.33
C VAL A 159 -13.69 14.25 30.77
N GLU A 160 -14.81 13.63 31.15
CA GLU A 160 -14.98 13.01 32.48
C GLU A 160 -14.54 11.55 32.51
N ASP A 161 -14.53 10.87 31.36
CA ASP A 161 -14.13 9.47 31.23
C ASP A 161 -13.46 9.21 29.88
N ILE A 162 -12.68 8.14 29.82
CA ILE A 162 -11.98 7.65 28.63
C ILE A 162 -12.43 6.21 28.40
N ASP A 163 -12.91 5.91 27.20
CA ASP A 163 -13.20 4.54 26.80
C ASP A 163 -12.11 4.03 25.87
N PHE A 164 -11.23 3.20 26.42
CA PHE A 164 -10.14 2.59 25.66
C PHE A 164 -10.61 1.71 24.51
N PHE A 165 -11.84 1.17 24.57
CA PHE A 165 -12.37 0.20 23.61
C PHE A 165 -13.36 0.81 22.62
N ASN A 166 -13.45 2.14 22.58
CA ASN A 166 -14.28 2.86 21.62
C ASN A 166 -13.42 3.78 20.72
N PRO A 167 -13.62 3.76 19.38
CA PRO A 167 -14.50 2.85 18.67
C PRO A 167 -13.98 1.40 18.68
N LYS A 168 -14.89 0.44 18.45
CA LYS A 168 -14.53 -1.00 18.39
C LYS A 168 -13.80 -1.36 17.10
N VAL A 169 -14.07 -0.59 16.04
CA VAL A 169 -13.43 -0.65 14.74
C VAL A 169 -13.01 0.77 14.40
N SER A 170 -11.75 0.96 14.03
CA SER A 170 -11.26 2.28 13.68
C SER A 170 -11.78 2.78 12.33
N GLU A 171 -11.51 4.05 11.99
CA GLU A 171 -11.88 4.62 10.69
C GLU A 171 -11.22 3.87 9.52
N ASP A 172 -10.01 3.35 9.74
CA ASP A 172 -9.24 2.57 8.76
C ASP A 172 -9.61 1.07 8.76
N GLY A 173 -10.56 0.66 9.60
CA GLY A 173 -11.12 -0.70 9.62
C GLY A 173 -10.39 -1.69 10.53
N TYR A 174 -9.51 -1.24 11.43
CA TYR A 174 -8.82 -2.12 12.36
C TYR A 174 -9.73 -2.53 13.53
N GLU A 175 -9.71 -3.81 13.90
CA GLU A 175 -10.48 -4.33 15.03
C GLU A 175 -9.74 -4.13 16.36
N LYS A 176 -10.45 -3.68 17.38
CA LYS A 176 -9.92 -3.57 18.74
C LYS A 176 -9.74 -4.95 19.36
N ASP A 177 -8.59 -5.21 19.97
CA ASP A 177 -8.37 -6.40 20.78
C ASP A 177 -8.98 -6.23 22.18
N LEU A 178 -10.04 -6.99 22.47
CA LEU A 178 -10.72 -6.96 23.77
C LEU A 178 -9.91 -7.58 24.92
N SER A 179 -8.84 -8.32 24.61
CA SER A 179 -7.93 -8.89 25.60
C SER A 179 -6.79 -7.94 25.98
N TRP A 180 -6.56 -6.91 25.18
CA TRP A 180 -5.56 -5.88 25.41
C TRP A 180 -5.85 -5.07 26.66
N LYS A 181 -4.79 -4.62 27.32
CA LYS A 181 -4.88 -3.77 28.51
C LYS A 181 -3.84 -2.64 28.41
N PRO A 182 -4.24 -1.37 28.59
CA PRO A 182 -3.31 -0.26 28.61
C PRO A 182 -2.43 -0.31 29.86
N ILE A 183 -1.23 0.26 29.72
CA ILE A 183 -0.27 0.47 30.81
C ILE A 183 -0.64 1.77 31.54
N ALA A 184 -1.00 2.81 30.79
CA ALA A 184 -1.52 4.06 31.30
C ALA A 184 -2.93 3.86 31.90
N SER A 185 -3.12 4.35 33.12
CA SER A 185 -4.43 4.32 33.77
C SER A 185 -5.33 5.44 33.26
N LYS A 186 -6.66 5.25 33.30
CA LYS A 186 -7.62 6.32 33.00
C LYS A 186 -7.35 7.58 33.83
N ASP A 187 -7.08 7.41 35.13
CA ASP A 187 -6.83 8.53 36.04
C ASP A 187 -5.59 9.33 35.62
N THR A 188 -4.54 8.66 35.14
CA THR A 188 -3.34 9.33 34.61
C THR A 188 -3.67 10.21 33.42
N ILE A 189 -4.44 9.67 32.46
CA ILE A 189 -4.76 10.39 31.23
C ILE A 189 -5.74 11.53 31.52
N LEU A 190 -6.76 11.31 32.36
CA LEU A 190 -7.67 12.37 32.79
C LEU A 190 -6.98 13.49 33.56
N LYS A 191 -5.97 13.15 34.39
CA LYS A 191 -5.15 14.14 35.07
C LYS A 191 -4.35 14.97 34.05
N PHE A 192 -3.69 14.30 33.10
CA PHE A 192 -2.93 14.96 32.04
C PHE A 192 -3.81 15.89 31.18
N ASN A 193 -4.97 15.41 30.73
CA ASN A 193 -5.95 16.17 29.97
C ASN A 193 -6.38 17.47 30.69
N LYS A 194 -6.62 17.39 32.00
CA LYS A 194 -6.96 18.58 32.83
C LYS A 194 -5.79 19.56 32.92
N GLU A 195 -4.59 19.08 33.22
CA GLU A 195 -3.39 19.92 33.33
C GLU A 195 -3.07 20.61 32.00
N TYR A 196 -3.20 19.88 30.88
CA TYR A 196 -3.01 20.41 29.54
C TYR A 196 -4.05 21.47 29.16
N ALA A 197 -5.33 21.22 29.45
CA ALA A 197 -6.40 22.19 29.20
C ALA A 197 -6.23 23.47 30.05
N GLU A 198 -5.82 23.34 31.31
CA GLU A 198 -5.50 24.48 32.17
C GLU A 198 -4.29 25.27 31.66
N TYR A 199 -3.26 24.58 31.18
CA TYR A 199 -2.08 25.21 30.58
C TYR A 199 -2.46 26.05 29.34
N ILE A 200 -3.26 25.49 28.41
CA ILE A 200 -3.73 26.21 27.22
C ILE A 200 -4.57 27.43 27.64
N LYS A 201 -5.45 27.27 28.63
CA LYS A 201 -6.29 28.38 29.12
C LYS A 201 -5.45 29.51 29.71
N LYS A 202 -4.34 29.19 30.39
CA LYS A 202 -3.42 30.17 30.97
C LYS A 202 -2.49 30.80 29.94
N ASN A 203 -2.20 30.10 28.85
CA ASN A 203 -1.30 30.52 27.78
C ASN A 203 -2.02 30.47 26.42
N PRO A 204 -3.01 31.35 26.18
CA PRO A 204 -3.73 31.35 24.93
C PRO A 204 -2.77 31.63 23.77
N ILE A 205 -2.81 30.78 22.76
CA ILE A 205 -2.03 30.99 21.53
C ILE A 205 -2.74 32.05 20.70
N GLU A 206 -2.17 33.25 20.63
CA GLU A 206 -2.65 34.31 19.72
C GLU A 206 -2.22 34.00 18.28
N ILE A 207 -3.13 33.45 17.48
CA ILE A 207 -2.90 33.26 16.05
C ILE A 207 -3.17 34.59 15.34
N THR A 208 -2.10 35.34 15.04
CA THR A 208 -2.20 36.52 14.17
C THR A 208 -2.16 36.07 12.71
N ILE A 209 -3.32 36.04 12.05
CA ILE A 209 -3.38 35.81 10.60
C ILE A 209 -3.06 37.14 9.91
N THR A 210 -1.87 37.24 9.31
CA THR A 210 -1.51 38.39 8.48
C THR A 210 -2.17 38.28 7.10
N VAL A 211 -2.69 39.39 6.59
CA VAL A 211 -3.45 39.48 5.31
C VAL A 211 -2.65 38.97 4.11
N ASP A 212 -1.32 38.94 4.20
CA ASP A 212 -0.43 38.39 3.17
C ASP A 212 -0.52 36.86 3.02
N SER A 213 -0.97 36.15 4.07
CA SER A 213 -1.15 34.68 4.04
C SER A 213 -2.44 34.22 3.32
N LEU A 214 -3.38 35.14 3.07
CA LEU A 214 -4.69 34.85 2.44
C LEU A 214 -4.72 35.15 0.94
N LYS A 215 -3.59 35.59 0.34
CA LYS A 215 -3.49 35.96 -1.09
C LYS A 215 -2.84 34.88 -1.97
N LYS A 216 -2.93 33.60 -1.62
CA LYS A 216 -2.48 32.49 -2.47
C LYS A 216 -3.65 31.65 -2.98
#